data_AF-A0A920H9P1-F1
#
_entry.id   AF-A0A920H9P1-F1
#
_cell.length_a   1.000
_cell.length_b   1.000
_cell.length_c   1.000
_cell.angle_alpha   90.00
_cell.angle_beta   90.00
_cell.angle_gamma   90.00
#
_symmetry.space_group_name_H-M   'P 1'
#
loop_
_entity.id
_entity.type
_entity.pdbx_description
1 polymer ?
#
loop_
_entity_poly.entity_id
_entity_poly.type
_entity_poly.pdbx_seq_one_letter_code
_entity_poly.pdbx_strand_id
1 'polypeptide(L)'
;MESFAFLAIIAAALLHACWNFILKDAGDKVVCTVIIYLTSLPFAMTGMLIAGLPSIDTLPIIVLSATLQTGYCVVLFKGYQVGDLSSVYPIARGSAPIFVFVVSLLFFEASYELTTFLGIFVFCVGLLTYAFSVIRNTGSRLNEIAYALAIGLFIAGYSITDAIGTRLVGNALSFFGAMAIFNRLF
;
A
#
# COMPACT_ATOMS: atom_id res chain seq x y z
N MET A 1 8.41 -8.53 22.45
CA MET A 1 7.51 -8.14 21.34
C MET A 1 8.20 -7.19 20.36
N GLU A 2 8.97 -6.21 20.82
CA GLU A 2 9.64 -5.25 19.94
C GLU A 2 10.67 -5.87 18.97
N SER A 3 11.50 -6.81 19.41
CA SER A 3 12.48 -7.47 18.53
C SER A 3 11.82 -8.29 17.42
N PHE A 4 10.67 -8.93 17.72
CA PHE A 4 9.90 -9.66 16.72
C PHE A 4 9.29 -8.72 15.70
N ALA A 5 8.66 -7.61 16.14
CA ALA A 5 8.10 -6.60 15.25
C ALA A 5 9.18 -5.99 14.36
N PHE A 6 10.36 -5.68 14.92
CA PHE A 6 11.50 -5.17 14.17
C PHE A 6 11.97 -6.15 13.10
N LEU A 7 12.19 -7.43 13.46
CA LEU A 7 12.58 -8.47 12.50
C LEU A 7 11.52 -8.69 11.43
N ALA A 8 10.24 -8.64 11.79
CA ALA A 8 9.13 -8.77 10.85
C ALA A 8 9.10 -7.60 9.85
N ILE A 9 9.38 -6.37 10.29
CA ILE A 9 9.48 -5.19 9.43
C ILE A 9 10.65 -5.33 8.45
N ILE A 10 11.83 -5.77 8.93
CA ILE A 10 13.00 -5.99 8.07
C ILE A 10 12.73 -7.10 7.06
N ALA A 11 12.13 -8.22 7.49
CA ALA A 11 11.74 -9.31 6.59
C ALA A 11 10.73 -8.82 5.53
N ALA A 12 9.73 -8.04 5.94
CA ALA A 12 8.76 -7.45 5.03
C ALA A 12 9.43 -6.50 4.03
N ALA A 13 10.39 -5.68 4.46
CA ALA A 13 11.15 -4.78 3.57
C ALA A 13 12.00 -5.55 2.56
N LEU A 14 12.66 -6.64 2.98
CA LEU A 14 13.44 -7.51 2.10
C LEU A 14 12.54 -8.22 1.08
N LEU A 15 11.43 -8.81 1.53
CA LEU A 15 10.44 -9.41 0.63
C LEU A 15 9.91 -8.37 -0.36
N HIS A 16 9.65 -7.15 0.11
CA HIS A 16 9.21 -6.03 -0.73
C HIS A 16 10.21 -5.71 -1.83
N ALA A 17 11.50 -5.60 -1.47
CA ALA A 17 12.57 -5.36 -2.43
C ALA A 17 12.70 -6.52 -3.44
N CYS A 18 12.60 -7.77 -2.98
CA CYS A 18 12.71 -8.95 -3.83
C CYS A 18 11.61 -9.02 -4.89
N TRP A 19 10.33 -8.84 -4.53
CA TRP A 19 9.26 -8.92 -5.54
C TRP A 19 9.30 -7.74 -6.52
N ASN A 20 9.71 -6.54 -6.07
CA ASN A 20 9.92 -5.40 -6.98
C ASN A 20 11.09 -5.65 -7.94
N PHE A 21 12.15 -6.31 -7.48
CA PHE A 21 13.26 -6.72 -8.34
C PHE A 21 12.79 -7.70 -9.42
N ILE A 22 12.04 -8.73 -9.03
CA ILE A 22 11.44 -9.70 -9.97
C ILE A 22 10.53 -9.01 -10.98
N LEU A 23 9.65 -8.09 -10.52
CA LEU A 23 8.74 -7.36 -11.39
C LEU A 23 9.48 -6.44 -12.37
N LYS A 24 10.58 -5.83 -11.95
CA LYS A 24 11.37 -4.93 -12.79
C LYS A 24 11.99 -5.68 -13.98
N ASP A 25 12.41 -6.92 -13.78
CA ASP A 25 13.06 -7.77 -14.78
C ASP A 25 12.06 -8.59 -15.63
N ALA A 26 10.77 -8.53 -15.29
CA ALA A 26 9.74 -9.27 -16.01
C ALA A 26 9.48 -8.71 -17.41
N GLY A 27 9.42 -9.62 -18.41
CA GLY A 27 9.07 -9.26 -19.80
C GLY A 27 7.68 -8.63 -19.92
N ASP A 28 6.67 -9.28 -19.31
CA ASP A 28 5.33 -8.69 -19.15
C ASP A 28 5.04 -8.45 -17.66
N LYS A 29 5.04 -7.17 -17.29
CA LYS A 29 4.82 -6.72 -15.91
C LYS A 29 3.39 -6.96 -15.44
N VAL A 30 2.41 -6.95 -16.33
CA VAL A 30 1.01 -7.22 -15.98
C VAL A 30 0.87 -8.69 -15.63
N VAL A 31 1.36 -9.58 -16.50
CA VAL A 31 1.33 -11.03 -16.28
C VAL A 31 2.13 -11.39 -15.02
N CYS A 32 3.32 -10.84 -14.83
CA CYS A 32 4.12 -11.05 -13.62
C CYS A 32 3.38 -10.60 -12.36
N THR A 33 2.73 -9.43 -12.39
CA THR A 33 1.91 -8.95 -11.26
C THR A 33 0.77 -9.91 -10.97
N VAL A 34 0.02 -10.35 -11.99
CA VAL A 34 -1.08 -11.32 -11.82
C VAL A 34 -0.58 -12.62 -11.22
N ILE A 35 0.57 -13.15 -11.68
CA ILE A 35 1.18 -14.36 -11.13
C ILE A 35 1.54 -14.17 -9.65
N ILE A 36 2.14 -13.05 -9.25
CA ILE A 36 2.45 -12.75 -7.84
C ILE A 36 1.17 -12.70 -7.00
N TYR A 37 0.10 -12.10 -7.53
CA TYR A 37 -1.20 -12.02 -6.83
C TYR A 37 -1.90 -13.38 -6.71
N LEU A 38 -1.79 -14.25 -7.71
CA LEU A 38 -2.35 -15.60 -7.67
C LEU A 38 -1.53 -16.55 -6.80
N THR A 39 -0.21 -16.48 -6.87
CA THR A 39 0.69 -17.29 -6.03
C THR A 39 0.62 -16.93 -4.55
N SER A 40 0.16 -15.72 -4.20
CA SER A 40 -0.12 -15.34 -2.81
C SER A 40 -1.43 -15.92 -2.24
N LEU A 41 -2.37 -16.39 -3.09
CA LEU A 41 -3.66 -16.93 -2.63
C LEU A 41 -3.51 -18.17 -1.73
N PRO A 42 -2.72 -19.20 -2.06
CA PRO A 42 -2.54 -20.36 -1.18
C PRO A 42 -2.01 -19.96 0.21
N PHE A 43 -1.10 -18.98 0.28
CA PHE A 43 -0.59 -18.47 1.55
C PHE A 43 -1.67 -17.70 2.33
N ALA A 44 -2.48 -16.90 1.65
CA ALA A 44 -3.61 -16.19 2.25
C ALA A 44 -4.66 -17.17 2.80
N MET A 45 -5.02 -18.21 2.03
CA MET A 45 -5.94 -19.26 2.44
C MET A 45 -5.40 -20.06 3.62
N THR A 46 -4.12 -20.44 3.58
CA THR A 46 -3.46 -21.15 4.70
C THR A 46 -3.46 -20.30 5.96
N GLY A 47 -3.14 -19.00 5.84
CA GLY A 47 -3.22 -18.05 6.95
C GLY A 47 -4.62 -17.97 7.54
N MET A 48 -5.65 -17.93 6.70
CA MET A 48 -7.05 -17.91 7.13
C MET A 48 -7.49 -19.23 7.79
N LEU A 49 -7.03 -20.38 7.30
CA LEU A 49 -7.31 -21.68 7.91
C LEU A 49 -6.71 -21.79 9.32
N ILE A 50 -5.51 -21.24 9.52
CA ILE A 50 -4.84 -21.22 10.83
C ILE A 50 -5.50 -20.23 11.78
N ALA A 51 -5.86 -19.04 11.28
CA ALA A 51 -6.38 -17.94 12.09
C ALA A 51 -7.89 -17.98 12.34
N GLY A 52 -8.62 -18.81 11.59
CA GLY A 52 -10.07 -18.84 11.57
C GLY A 52 -10.69 -17.81 10.62
N LEU A 53 -11.96 -17.99 10.33
CA LEU A 53 -12.74 -17.08 9.49
C LEU A 53 -13.08 -15.80 10.28
N PRO A 54 -13.05 -14.63 9.62
CA PRO A 54 -13.48 -13.38 10.25
C PRO A 54 -15.00 -13.42 10.52
N SER A 55 -15.45 -12.67 11.54
CA SER A 55 -16.88 -12.48 11.80
C SER A 55 -17.56 -11.82 10.60
N ILE A 56 -18.82 -12.21 10.33
CA ILE A 56 -19.66 -11.64 9.26
C ILE A 56 -19.75 -10.10 9.39
N ASP A 57 -19.78 -9.59 10.62
CA ASP A 57 -19.89 -8.16 10.90
C ASP A 57 -18.68 -7.35 10.41
N THR A 58 -17.54 -8.00 10.16
CA THR A 58 -16.31 -7.38 9.65
C THR A 58 -16.17 -7.47 8.13
N LEU A 59 -17.10 -8.13 7.43
CA LEU A 59 -17.08 -8.20 5.97
C LEU A 59 -17.10 -6.82 5.28
N PRO A 60 -17.85 -5.80 5.75
CA PRO A 60 -17.84 -4.49 5.10
C PRO A 60 -16.45 -3.84 5.02
N ILE A 61 -15.65 -3.93 6.10
CA ILE A 61 -14.29 -3.35 6.11
C ILE A 61 -13.33 -4.17 5.23
N ILE A 62 -13.51 -5.49 5.16
CA ILE A 62 -12.73 -6.38 4.30
C ILE A 62 -13.01 -6.08 2.82
N VAL A 63 -14.29 -5.96 2.44
CA VAL A 63 -14.71 -5.63 1.07
C VAL A 63 -14.25 -4.23 0.67
N LEU A 64 -14.32 -3.26 1.58
CA LEU A 64 -13.81 -1.91 1.35
C LEU A 64 -12.31 -1.93 1.04
N SER A 65 -11.51 -2.64 1.86
CA SER A 65 -10.07 -2.78 1.61
C SER A 65 -9.80 -3.45 0.26
N ALA A 66 -10.46 -4.57 -0.03
CA ALA A 66 -10.31 -5.28 -1.31
C ALA A 66 -10.65 -4.39 -2.51
N THR A 67 -11.70 -3.56 -2.39
CA THR A 67 -12.11 -2.61 -3.43
C THR A 67 -11.07 -1.51 -3.63
N LEU A 68 -10.56 -0.93 -2.54
CA LEU A 68 -9.50 0.09 -2.60
C LEU A 68 -8.21 -0.47 -3.20
N GLN A 69 -7.83 -1.70 -2.87
CA GLN A 69 -6.66 -2.35 -3.44
C GLN A 69 -6.83 -2.69 -4.93
N THR A 70 -8.04 -3.03 -5.36
CA THR A 70 -8.36 -3.21 -6.79
C THR A 70 -8.29 -1.88 -7.54
N GLY A 71 -8.90 -0.84 -6.97
CA GLY A 71 -8.82 0.53 -7.51
C GLY A 71 -7.37 1.02 -7.63
N TYR A 72 -6.54 0.75 -6.62
CA TYR A 72 -5.09 0.96 -6.67
C TYR A 72 -4.47 0.29 -7.91
N CYS A 73 -4.70 -1.01 -8.10
CA CYS A 73 -4.13 -1.75 -9.24
C CYS A 73 -4.55 -1.14 -10.58
N VAL A 74 -5.84 -0.82 -10.74
CA VAL A 74 -6.37 -0.21 -11.98
C VAL A 74 -5.72 1.14 -12.26
N VAL A 75 -5.64 2.02 -11.26
CA VAL A 75 -5.03 3.36 -11.43
C VAL A 75 -3.53 3.25 -11.63
N LEU A 76 -2.85 2.29 -10.98
CA LEU A 76 -1.44 2.02 -11.17
C LEU A 76 -1.12 1.61 -12.61
N PHE A 77 -1.86 0.65 -13.17
CA PHE A 77 -1.64 0.19 -14.54
C PHE A 77 -1.92 1.31 -15.55
N LYS A 78 -2.99 2.11 -15.35
CA LYS A 78 -3.25 3.29 -16.18
C LYS A 78 -2.14 4.34 -16.04
N GLY A 79 -1.66 4.59 -14.83
CA GLY A 79 -0.56 5.52 -14.57
C GLY A 79 0.71 5.14 -15.32
N TYR A 80 1.04 3.84 -15.39
CA TYR A 80 2.18 3.33 -16.15
C TYR A 80 2.02 3.36 -17.66
N GLN A 81 0.79 3.47 -18.19
CA GLN A 81 0.57 3.69 -19.62
C GLN A 81 0.69 5.18 -20.00
N VAL A 82 0.37 6.07 -19.07
CA VAL A 82 0.32 7.53 -19.31
C VAL A 82 1.65 8.22 -19.00
N GLY A 83 2.45 7.68 -18.08
CA GLY A 83 3.70 8.29 -17.62
C GLY A 83 4.84 7.30 -17.45
N ASP A 84 6.06 7.83 -17.49
CA ASP A 84 7.25 7.04 -17.22
C ASP A 84 7.26 6.50 -15.79
N LEU A 85 7.58 5.21 -15.66
CA LEU A 85 7.65 4.52 -14.37
C LEU A 85 8.60 5.22 -13.38
N SER A 86 9.68 5.80 -13.91
CA SER A 86 10.70 6.54 -13.15
C SER A 86 10.17 7.82 -12.50
N SER A 87 9.04 8.36 -12.98
CA SER A 87 8.41 9.57 -12.44
C SER A 87 7.22 9.25 -11.56
N VAL A 88 6.33 8.36 -12.04
CA VAL A 88 5.08 8.02 -11.35
C VAL A 88 5.36 7.30 -10.03
N TYR A 89 6.32 6.36 -10.03
CA TYR A 89 6.57 5.51 -8.87
C TYR A 89 7.08 6.27 -7.63
N PRO A 90 8.13 7.13 -7.74
CA PRO A 90 8.56 8.00 -6.64
C PRO A 90 7.45 8.85 -6.02
N ILE A 91 6.65 9.51 -6.86
CA ILE A 91 5.59 10.43 -6.40
C ILE A 91 4.46 9.65 -5.74
N ALA A 92 4.05 8.52 -6.31
CA ALA A 92 2.99 7.69 -5.75
C ALA A 92 3.37 7.11 -4.37
N ARG A 93 4.56 6.52 -4.26
CA ARG A 93 5.04 5.95 -2.98
C ARG A 93 5.37 7.02 -1.95
N GLY A 94 5.85 8.19 -2.37
CA GLY A 94 6.17 9.30 -1.48
C GLY A 94 4.97 10.09 -0.98
N SER A 95 3.90 10.20 -1.78
CA SER A 95 2.68 10.91 -1.36
C SER A 95 1.82 10.09 -0.39
N ALA A 96 1.85 8.75 -0.48
CA ALA A 96 1.01 7.90 0.35
C ALA A 96 1.20 8.10 1.87
N PRO A 97 2.44 8.10 2.44
CA PRO A 97 2.63 8.37 3.86
C PRO A 97 2.17 9.76 4.30
N ILE A 98 2.31 10.76 3.42
CA ILE A 98 1.83 12.13 3.69
C ILE A 98 0.31 12.11 3.84
N PHE A 99 -0.40 11.43 2.93
CA PHE A 99 -1.86 11.28 3.04
C PHE A 99 -2.26 10.49 4.28
N VAL A 100 -1.56 9.40 4.61
CA VAL A 100 -1.83 8.64 5.85
C VAL A 100 -1.69 9.54 7.07
N PHE A 101 -0.62 10.34 7.14
CA PHE A 101 -0.39 11.26 8.25
C PHE A 101 -1.48 12.33 8.35
N VAL A 102 -1.82 12.99 7.23
CA VAL A 102 -2.87 14.02 7.20
C VAL A 102 -4.23 13.45 7.61
N VAL A 103 -4.61 12.29 7.08
CA VAL A 103 -5.89 11.64 7.44
C VAL A 103 -5.89 11.22 8.92
N SER A 104 -4.75 10.72 9.42
CA SER A 104 -4.61 10.34 10.84
C SER A 104 -4.81 11.54 11.78
N LEU A 105 -4.22 12.70 11.43
CA LEU A 105 -4.40 13.94 12.19
C LEU A 105 -5.85 14.45 12.17
N LEU A 106 -6.50 14.40 11.00
CA LEU A 106 -7.83 14.98 10.81
C LEU A 106 -8.97 14.12 11.37
N PHE A 107 -8.85 12.78 11.28
CA PHE A 107 -9.97 11.88 11.54
C PHE A 107 -9.77 10.94 12.74
N PHE A 108 -8.56 10.78 13.26
CA PHE A 108 -8.27 9.79 14.31
C PHE A 108 -7.83 10.41 15.63
N GLU A 109 -8.01 11.74 15.79
CA GLU A 109 -7.60 12.50 17.00
C GLU A 109 -6.20 12.15 17.49
N ALA A 110 -5.29 11.82 16.56
CA ALA A 110 -4.00 11.25 16.90
C ALA A 110 -3.12 12.30 17.59
N SER A 111 -2.88 12.13 18.89
CA SER A 111 -1.90 12.90 19.63
C SER A 111 -0.52 12.26 19.47
N TYR A 112 0.37 12.92 18.73
CA TYR A 112 1.76 12.47 18.61
C TYR A 112 2.63 13.17 19.64
N GLU A 113 3.58 12.45 20.23
CA GLU A 113 4.68 13.09 20.95
C GLU A 113 5.46 14.00 20.00
N LEU A 114 5.99 15.12 20.51
CA LEU A 114 6.71 16.10 19.71
C LEU A 114 7.85 15.48 18.89
N THR A 115 8.57 14.50 19.46
CA THR A 115 9.65 13.76 18.78
C THR A 115 9.13 12.96 17.58
N THR A 116 8.01 12.26 17.74
CA THR A 116 7.34 11.51 16.67
C THR A 116 6.83 12.45 15.59
N PHE A 117 6.21 13.56 15.98
CA PHE A 117 5.73 14.57 15.04
C PHE A 117 6.87 15.15 14.20
N LEU A 118 7.99 15.54 14.83
CA LEU A 118 9.16 16.06 14.14
C LEU A 118 9.77 15.02 13.18
N GLY A 119 9.83 13.76 13.58
CA GLY A 119 10.28 12.66 12.72
C GLY A 119 9.42 12.51 11.47
N ILE A 120 8.09 12.51 11.63
CA ILE A 120 7.15 12.46 10.50
C ILE A 120 7.28 13.72 9.63
N PHE A 121 7.40 14.90 10.24
CA PHE A 121 7.55 16.16 9.52
C PHE A 121 8.80 16.16 8.63
N VAL A 122 9.97 15.80 9.18
CA VAL A 122 11.23 15.70 8.43
C VAL A 122 11.10 14.68 7.29
N PHE A 123 10.48 13.54 7.55
CA PHE A 123 10.22 12.52 6.54
C PHE A 123 9.34 13.03 5.39
N CYS A 124 8.24 13.71 5.70
CA CYS A 124 7.35 14.34 4.71
C CYS A 124 8.08 15.41 3.88
N VAL A 125 8.88 16.29 4.52
CA VAL A 125 9.67 17.32 3.82
C VAL A 125 10.70 16.69 2.88
N GLY A 126 11.40 15.63 3.33
CA GLY A 126 12.35 14.89 2.49
C GLY A 126 11.67 14.27 1.26
N LEU A 127 10.50 13.66 1.45
CA LEU A 127 9.71 13.09 0.35
C LEU A 127 9.20 14.14 -0.63
N LEU A 128 8.70 15.28 -0.15
CA LEU A 128 8.29 16.39 -1.01
C LEU A 128 9.47 16.90 -1.84
N THR A 129 10.64 17.10 -1.20
CA THR A 129 11.85 17.55 -1.88
C THR A 129 12.28 16.56 -2.98
N TYR A 130 12.21 15.26 -2.69
CA TYR A 130 12.49 14.23 -3.69
C TYR A 130 11.48 14.22 -4.83
N ALA A 131 10.17 14.33 -4.53
CA ALA A 131 9.13 14.42 -5.55
C ALA A 131 9.32 15.63 -6.46
N PHE A 132 9.64 16.81 -5.91
CA PHE A 132 9.98 18.00 -6.70
C PHE A 132 11.21 17.80 -7.59
N SER A 133 12.25 17.14 -7.07
CA SER A 133 13.44 16.79 -7.86
C SER A 133 13.09 15.89 -9.04
N VAL A 134 12.27 14.86 -8.82
CA VAL A 134 11.78 13.97 -9.88
C VAL A 134 11.01 14.75 -10.93
N ILE A 135 10.00 15.53 -10.55
CA ILE A 135 9.18 16.34 -11.48
C ILE A 135 10.07 17.24 -12.34
N ARG A 136 11.06 17.90 -11.72
CA ARG A 136 11.99 18.80 -12.42
C ARG A 136 12.91 18.05 -13.40
N ASN A 137 13.44 16.90 -13.00
CA ASN A 137 14.45 16.17 -13.78
C ASN A 137 13.84 15.36 -14.93
N THR A 138 12.61 14.87 -14.77
CA THR A 138 11.92 14.07 -15.80
C THR A 138 10.98 14.89 -16.68
N GLY A 139 10.74 16.17 -16.34
CA GLY A 139 9.79 17.01 -17.09
C GLY A 139 8.36 16.48 -17.03
N SER A 140 7.97 15.89 -15.89
CA SER A 140 6.71 15.15 -15.76
C SER A 140 5.50 16.00 -16.07
N ARG A 141 4.57 15.43 -16.83
CA ARG A 141 3.32 16.10 -17.22
C ARG A 141 2.34 16.12 -16.05
N LEU A 142 1.46 17.11 -16.04
CA LEU A 142 0.38 17.26 -15.05
C LEU A 142 -0.47 15.99 -14.89
N ASN A 143 -0.76 15.30 -16.00
CA ASN A 143 -1.51 14.04 -15.97
C ASN A 143 -0.75 12.94 -15.20
N GLU A 144 0.57 12.83 -15.37
CA GLU A 144 1.40 11.83 -14.68
C GLU A 144 1.40 12.07 -13.18
N ILE A 145 1.53 13.34 -12.77
CA ILE A 145 1.47 13.75 -11.37
C ILE A 145 0.09 13.44 -10.79
N ALA A 146 -0.99 13.74 -11.51
CA ALA A 146 -2.35 13.45 -11.07
C ALA A 146 -2.57 11.95 -10.86
N TYR A 147 -2.12 11.10 -11.79
CA TYR A 147 -2.17 9.65 -11.61
C TYR A 147 -1.31 9.20 -10.43
N ALA A 148 -0.09 9.72 -10.27
CA ALA A 148 0.77 9.36 -9.15
C ALA A 148 0.15 9.73 -7.80
N LEU A 149 -0.45 10.91 -7.66
CA LEU A 149 -1.15 11.32 -6.45
C LEU A 149 -2.40 10.47 -6.20
N ALA A 150 -3.16 10.13 -7.25
CA ALA A 150 -4.30 9.23 -7.13
C ALA A 150 -3.87 7.84 -6.63
N ILE A 151 -2.77 7.29 -7.16
CA ILE A 151 -2.17 6.03 -6.67
C ILE A 151 -1.80 6.18 -5.19
N GLY A 152 -1.14 7.27 -4.81
CA GLY A 152 -0.78 7.56 -3.43
C GLY A 152 -2.00 7.60 -2.50
N LEU A 153 -3.11 8.18 -2.95
CA LEU A 153 -4.37 8.25 -2.20
C LEU A 153 -4.98 6.87 -1.99
N PHE A 154 -4.99 6.01 -3.02
CA PHE A 154 -5.43 4.63 -2.87
C PHE A 154 -4.53 3.86 -1.89
N ILE A 155 -3.20 4.06 -1.96
CA ILE A 155 -2.27 3.45 -1.00
C ILE A 155 -2.61 3.85 0.42
N ALA A 156 -2.83 5.14 0.68
CA ALA A 156 -3.22 5.62 1.99
C ALA A 156 -4.57 5.04 2.43
N GLY A 157 -5.55 5.02 1.53
CA GLY A 157 -6.90 4.52 1.79
C GLY A 157 -6.91 3.06 2.21
N TYR A 158 -6.31 2.17 1.41
CA TYR A 158 -6.26 0.75 1.79
C TYR A 158 -5.38 0.54 3.02
N SER A 159 -4.27 1.28 3.19
CA SER A 159 -3.39 1.11 4.36
C SER A 159 -4.08 1.45 5.69
N ILE A 160 -4.87 2.53 5.71
CA ILE A 160 -5.68 2.90 6.88
C ILE A 160 -6.78 1.87 7.10
N THR A 161 -7.48 1.48 6.04
CA THR A 161 -8.55 0.48 6.10
C THR A 161 -8.02 -0.86 6.63
N ASP A 162 -6.83 -1.27 6.21
CA ASP A 162 -6.15 -2.49 6.66
C ASP A 162 -5.75 -2.39 8.14
N ALA A 163 -5.19 -1.25 8.56
CA ALA A 163 -4.84 -1.02 9.95
C ALA A 163 -6.06 -1.10 10.89
N ILE A 164 -7.22 -0.59 10.44
CA ILE A 164 -8.48 -0.68 11.18
C ILE A 164 -9.05 -2.11 11.11
N GLY A 165 -9.10 -2.69 9.91
CA GLY A 165 -9.69 -3.99 9.66
C GLY A 165 -8.98 -5.11 10.42
N THR A 166 -7.65 -5.09 10.47
CA THR A 166 -6.87 -6.06 11.27
C THR A 166 -7.18 -5.97 12.77
N ARG A 167 -7.47 -4.77 13.30
CA ARG A 167 -7.89 -4.57 14.71
C ARG A 167 -9.33 -5.02 14.95
N LEU A 168 -10.24 -4.73 14.02
CA LEU A 168 -11.65 -5.14 14.10
C LEU A 168 -11.83 -6.66 14.00
N VAL A 169 -11.08 -7.32 13.11
CA VAL A 169 -11.06 -8.79 12.98
C VAL A 169 -10.33 -9.44 14.16
N GLY A 170 -9.39 -8.73 14.79
CA GLY A 170 -8.57 -9.23 15.90
C GLY A 170 -7.45 -10.18 15.47
N ASN A 171 -7.31 -10.45 14.16
CA ASN A 171 -6.24 -11.28 13.62
C ASN A 171 -5.85 -10.84 12.19
N ALA A 172 -4.57 -10.51 12.00
CA ALA A 172 -4.06 -10.02 10.73
C ALA A 172 -4.08 -11.08 9.60
N LEU A 173 -3.86 -12.36 9.92
CA LEU A 173 -3.89 -13.45 8.94
C LEU A 173 -5.31 -13.73 8.48
N SER A 174 -6.29 -13.67 9.39
CA SER A 174 -7.72 -13.82 9.05
C SER A 174 -8.19 -12.67 8.16
N PHE A 175 -7.87 -11.43 8.53
CA PHE A 175 -8.19 -10.24 7.73
C PHE A 175 -7.55 -10.29 6.34
N PHE A 176 -6.23 -10.51 6.27
CA PHE A 176 -5.52 -10.58 4.98
C PHE A 176 -6.02 -11.74 4.11
N GLY A 177 -6.29 -12.90 4.72
CA GLY A 177 -6.82 -14.07 4.04
C GLY A 177 -8.15 -13.79 3.33
N ALA A 178 -9.12 -13.25 4.07
CA ALA A 178 -10.42 -12.91 3.52
C ALA A 178 -10.32 -11.76 2.49
N MET A 179 -9.58 -10.69 2.81
CA MET A 179 -9.39 -9.55 1.90
C MET A 179 -8.74 -9.98 0.59
N ALA A 180 -7.71 -10.83 0.64
CA ALA A 180 -7.05 -11.36 -0.55
C ALA A 180 -8.04 -12.13 -1.42
N ILE A 181 -8.87 -13.01 -0.85
CA ILE A 181 -9.88 -13.74 -1.61
C ILE A 181 -10.84 -12.77 -2.32
N PHE A 182 -11.42 -11.81 -1.58
CA PHE A 182 -12.32 -10.82 -2.17
C PHE A 182 -11.64 -10.01 -3.27
N ASN A 183 -10.41 -9.57 -3.06
CA ASN A 183 -9.63 -8.80 -4.02
C ASN A 183 -9.36 -9.57 -5.33
N ARG A 184 -9.51 -10.90 -5.38
CA ARG A 184 -9.37 -11.69 -6.62
C ARG A 184 -10.71 -11.99 -7.30
N LEU A 185 -11.84 -11.58 -6.74
CA LEU A 185 -13.16 -11.74 -7.36
C LEU A 185 -13.48 -10.66 -8.40
N PHE A 186 -12.70 -9.59 -8.45
CA PHE A 186 -12.88 -8.43 -9.32
C PHE A 186 -11.51 -7.85 -9.72
#